data_AF-A0A5D4T111-F1
#
_entry.id   AF-A0A5D4T111-F1
#
_cell.length_a   1.000
_cell.length_b   1.000
_cell.length_c   1.000
_cell.angle_alpha   90.00
_cell.angle_beta   90.00
_cell.angle_gamma   90.00
#
_symmetry.space_group_name_H-M   'P 1'
#
loop_
_entity.id
_entity.type
_entity.pdbx_description
1 polymer ?
#
loop_
_entity_poly.entity_id
_entity_poly.type
_entity_poly.pdbx_seq_one_letter_code
_entity_poly.pdbx_strand_id
1 'polypeptide(L)'
;MLFDNNYHLHAGYYKDGHDLEAILLKVKNQNVWCMFFENDFYQLNLPRGPYPTLQNFGLMVGIYFLKTEDLTEQKAAELLEEFLKEHKLI
;
A
#
# COMPACT_ATOMS: atom_id res chain seq x y z
N MET A 1 4.11 14.51 -4.03
CA MET A 1 5.40 13.83 -3.76
C MET A 1 6.00 13.40 -5.09
N LEU A 2 7.33 13.37 -5.22
CA LEU A 2 7.98 12.80 -6.39
C LEU A 2 8.46 11.39 -6.03
N PHE A 3 7.99 10.39 -6.76
CA PHE A 3 8.37 8.99 -6.55
C PHE A 3 9.62 8.64 -7.37
N ASP A 4 10.38 7.65 -6.88
CA ASP A 4 11.53 7.09 -7.58
C ASP A 4 11.09 5.93 -8.46
N ASN A 5 11.17 6.11 -9.79
CA ASN A 5 10.70 5.11 -10.75
C ASN A 5 11.50 3.81 -10.73
N ASN A 6 12.66 3.76 -10.04
CA ASN A 6 13.45 2.54 -9.92
C ASN A 6 12.95 1.62 -8.80
N TYR A 7 12.07 2.11 -7.91
CA TYR A 7 11.66 1.41 -6.70
C TYR A 7 10.14 1.39 -6.54
N HIS A 8 9.59 0.18 -6.59
CA HIS A 8 8.25 -0.13 -6.12
C HIS A 8 8.28 -1.53 -5.48
N LEU A 9 7.32 -1.80 -4.61
CA LEU A 9 7.17 -3.12 -4.00
C LEU A 9 5.69 -3.46 -3.89
N HIS A 10 5.33 -4.66 -4.31
CA HIS A 10 3.97 -5.18 -4.15
C HIS A 10 3.82 -5.79 -2.75
N ALA A 11 2.73 -5.44 -2.08
CA ALA A 11 2.30 -6.02 -0.82
C ALA A 11 1.06 -6.88 -1.09
N GLY A 12 1.15 -8.18 -0.85
CA GLY A 12 0.06 -9.11 -1.12
C GLY A 12 -0.55 -9.70 0.15
N TYR A 13 -1.87 -9.84 0.15
CA TYR A 13 -2.63 -10.63 1.12
C TYR A 13 -3.42 -11.72 0.39
N TYR A 14 -2.89 -12.96 0.45
CA TYR A 14 -3.37 -14.13 -0.30
C TYR A 14 -3.90 -15.25 0.61
N LYS A 15 -4.53 -14.88 1.73
CA LYS A 15 -5.01 -15.81 2.76
C LYS A 15 -6.54 -15.79 2.81
N ASP A 16 -7.13 -16.83 3.40
CA ASP A 16 -8.57 -16.89 3.71
C ASP A 16 -9.51 -16.64 2.50
N GLY A 17 -9.04 -17.00 1.29
CA GLY A 17 -9.79 -16.81 0.03
C GLY A 17 -9.69 -15.41 -0.57
N HIS A 18 -8.89 -14.53 0.02
CA HIS A 18 -8.60 -13.21 -0.52
C HIS A 18 -7.44 -13.23 -1.52
N ASP A 19 -7.51 -12.32 -2.49
CA ASP A 19 -6.46 -12.00 -3.46
C ASP A 19 -6.36 -10.47 -3.55
N LEU A 20 -5.73 -9.86 -2.55
CA LEU A 20 -5.65 -8.41 -2.39
C LEU A 20 -4.20 -7.95 -2.51
N GLU A 21 -3.94 -6.94 -3.34
CA GLU A 21 -2.61 -6.38 -3.55
C GLU A 21 -2.63 -4.86 -3.40
N ALA A 22 -1.60 -4.34 -2.74
CA ALA A 22 -1.27 -2.92 -2.67
C ALA A 22 0.14 -2.70 -3.24
N ILE A 23 0.46 -1.46 -3.60
CA ILE A 23 1.80 -1.10 -4.07
C ILE A 23 2.41 -0.03 -3.17
N LEU A 24 3.66 -0.24 -2.76
CA LEU A 24 4.47 0.77 -2.11
C LEU A 24 5.35 1.46 -3.15
N LEU A 25 5.26 2.78 -3.23
CA LEU A 25 6.12 3.63 -4.05
C LEU A 25 7.10 4.38 -3.16
N LYS A 26 8.39 4.36 -3.55
CA LYS A 26 9.44 5.04 -2.80
C LYS A 26 9.45 6.53 -3.13
N VAL A 27 9.49 7.39 -2.12
CA VAL A 27 9.71 8.82 -2.32
C VAL A 27 11.17 9.07 -2.70
N LYS A 28 11.38 9.85 -3.76
CA LYS A 28 12.71 10.15 -4.30
C LYS A 28 13.58 10.83 -3.25
N ASN A 29 14.82 10.35 -3.12
CA ASN A 29 15.83 10.85 -2.17
C ASN A 29 15.41 10.81 -0.68
N GLN A 30 14.41 10.01 -0.30
CA GLN A 30 13.93 9.89 1.07
C GLN A 30 13.73 8.43 1.49
N ASN A 31 13.90 8.14 2.78
CA ASN A 31 13.53 6.85 3.37
C ASN A 31 12.04 6.87 3.74
N VAL A 32 11.20 7.13 2.74
CA VAL A 32 9.74 7.21 2.87
C VAL A 32 9.12 6.38 1.75
N TRP A 33 8.16 5.56 2.12
CA TRP A 33 7.36 4.74 1.21
C TRP A 33 5.88 5.06 1.41
N CYS A 34 5.15 5.19 0.31
CA CYS A 34 3.72 5.43 0.32
C CYS A 34 3.02 4.20 -0.23
N MET A 35 2.09 3.62 0.54
CA MET A 35 1.27 2.49 0.09
C MET A 35 0.00 3.00 -0.58
N PHE A 36 -0.30 2.45 -1.74
CA PHE A 36 -1.49 2.72 -2.51
C PHE A 36 -2.31 1.45 -2.68
N PHE A 37 -3.62 1.56 -2.52
CA PHE A 37 -4.56 0.44 -2.61
C PHE A 37 -5.74 0.80 -3.52
N GLU A 38 -5.99 -0.03 -4.53
CA GLU A 38 -7.06 0.15 -5.49
C GLU A 38 -8.34 -0.55 -5.01
N ASN A 39 -8.96 0.02 -3.97
CA ASN A 39 -10.15 -0.55 -3.33
C ASN A 39 -11.32 -0.78 -4.32
N ASP A 40 -11.44 0.07 -5.35
CA ASP A 40 -12.52 -0.01 -6.34
C ASP A 40 -12.39 -1.27 -7.21
N PHE A 41 -11.16 -1.66 -7.59
CA PHE A 41 -10.90 -2.88 -8.36
C PHE A 41 -11.37 -4.12 -7.58
N TYR A 42 -11.11 -4.12 -6.28
CA TYR A 42 -11.53 -5.19 -5.36
C TYR A 42 -12.98 -5.06 -4.87
N GLN A 43 -13.73 -4.05 -5.31
CA GLN A 43 -15.11 -3.78 -4.88
C GLN A 43 -15.25 -3.64 -3.36
N LEU A 44 -14.21 -3.13 -2.70
CA LEU A 44 -14.15 -2.93 -1.26
C LEU A 44 -14.62 -1.52 -0.88
N ASN A 45 -15.54 -1.44 0.08
CA ASN A 45 -16.08 -0.20 0.60
C ASN A 45 -15.10 0.47 1.57
N LEU A 46 -14.10 1.18 1.04
CA LEU A 46 -13.23 2.04 1.83
C LEU A 46 -13.69 3.51 1.71
N PRO A 47 -13.97 4.21 2.83
CA PRO A 47 -14.32 5.63 2.78
C PRO A 47 -13.17 6.45 2.17
N ARG A 48 -13.42 7.12 1.03
CA ARG A 48 -12.41 7.93 0.33
C ARG A 48 -12.00 9.22 1.07
N GLY A 49 -12.70 9.58 2.13
CA GLY A 49 -12.61 10.87 2.83
C GLY A 49 -11.22 11.32 3.32
N PRO A 50 -10.29 10.43 3.76
CA PRO A 50 -8.99 10.84 4.29
C PRO A 50 -7.80 10.62 3.34
N TYR A 51 -7.98 9.93 2.20
CA TYR A 51 -6.86 9.43 1.41
C TYR A 51 -6.67 10.21 0.10
N PRO A 52 -5.49 10.81 -0.12
CA PRO A 52 -5.11 11.31 -1.45
C PRO A 52 -5.11 10.16 -2.47
N THR A 53 -5.70 10.38 -3.64
CA THR A 53 -5.66 9.42 -4.75
C THR A 53 -4.45 9.67 -5.65
N LEU A 54 -3.84 8.61 -6.16
CA LEU A 54 -2.91 8.69 -7.28
C LEU A 54 -3.51 7.92 -8.46
N GLN A 55 -3.58 8.58 -9.63
CA GLN A 55 -4.14 7.97 -10.83
C GLN A 55 -3.41 6.64 -11.14
N ASN A 56 -4.19 5.59 -11.42
CA ASN A 56 -3.74 4.21 -11.68
C ASN A 56 -3.17 3.43 -10.48
N PHE A 57 -3.17 4.00 -9.27
CA PHE A 57 -2.69 3.30 -8.06
C PHE A 57 -3.72 3.28 -6.93
N GLY A 58 -4.81 4.08 -7.03
CA GLY A 58 -5.88 4.10 -6.04
C GLY A 58 -5.60 5.07 -4.89
N LEU A 59 -6.03 4.70 -3.69
CA LEU A 59 -5.97 5.52 -2.49
C LEU A 59 -4.63 5.35 -1.78
N MET A 60 -3.97 6.45 -1.37
CA MET A 60 -2.77 6.38 -0.55
C MET A 60 -3.15 6.03 0.90
N VAL A 61 -3.04 4.76 1.27
CA VAL A 61 -3.52 4.21 2.54
C VAL A 61 -2.48 4.19 3.65
N GLY A 62 -1.20 4.45 3.34
CA GLY A 62 -0.13 4.46 4.34
C GLY A 62 1.10 5.27 3.93
N ILE A 63 1.81 5.83 4.92
CA ILE A 63 3.12 6.47 4.77
C ILE A 63 4.07 5.87 5.81
N TYR A 64 5.18 5.30 5.35
CA TYR A 64 6.12 4.58 6.20
C TYR A 64 7.52 5.16 6.09
N PHE A 65 8.15 5.47 7.22
CA PHE A 65 9.52 5.98 7.31
C PHE A 65 10.51 4.82 7.46
N LEU A 66 10.80 4.15 6.33
CA LEU A 66 11.62 2.95 6.28
C LEU A 66 12.74 3.11 5.26
N LYS A 67 13.93 2.60 5.58
CA LYS A 67 14.97 2.44 4.56
C LYS A 67 14.56 1.35 3.58
N THR A 68 15.08 1.41 2.36
CA THR A 68 14.83 0.38 1.34
C THR A 68 15.23 -1.02 1.81
N GLU A 69 16.32 -1.15 2.56
CA GLU A 69 16.82 -2.43 3.09
C GLU A 69 15.91 -3.05 4.16
N ASP A 70 15.10 -2.24 4.85
CA ASP A 70 14.18 -2.68 5.91
C ASP A 70 12.80 -3.07 5.36
N LEU A 71 12.48 -2.68 4.12
CA LEU A 71 11.20 -2.97 3.47
C LEU A 71 11.31 -4.25 2.64
N THR A 72 11.08 -5.39 3.29
CA THR A 72 10.97 -6.71 2.64
C THR A 72 9.56 -6.99 2.15
N GLU A 73 9.39 -7.97 1.26
CA GLU A 73 8.07 -8.47 0.83
C GLU A 73 7.21 -8.90 2.03
N GLN A 74 7.79 -9.61 3.00
CA GLN A 74 7.09 -9.98 4.23
C GLN A 74 6.62 -8.75 5.00
N LYS A 75 7.50 -7.75 5.17
CA LYS A 75 7.14 -6.54 5.90
C LYS A 75 6.02 -5.76 5.17
N ALA A 76 6.08 -5.70 3.85
CA ALA A 76 5.06 -5.08 3.03
C ALA A 76 3.70 -5.79 3.18
N ALA A 77 3.68 -7.12 3.15
CA ALA A 77 2.49 -7.92 3.38
C ALA A 77 1.91 -7.72 4.80
N GLU A 78 2.75 -7.66 5.84
CA GLU A 78 2.33 -7.34 7.21
C GLU A 78 1.66 -5.97 7.30
N LEU A 79 2.25 -4.93 6.68
CA LEU A 79 1.68 -3.58 6.65
C LEU A 79 0.32 -3.52 5.95
N LEU A 80 0.16 -4.27 4.84
CA LEU A 80 -1.13 -4.38 4.17
C LEU A 80 -2.16 -5.12 5.05
N GLU A 81 -1.77 -6.25 5.65
CA GLU A 81 -2.65 -7.02 6.53
C GLU A 81 -3.13 -6.19 7.73
N GLU A 82 -2.25 -5.38 8.33
CA GLU A 82 -2.61 -4.42 9.39
C GLU A 82 -3.67 -3.41 8.91
N PHE A 83 -3.45 -2.78 7.75
CA PHE A 83 -4.38 -1.83 7.16
C PHE A 83 -5.76 -2.46 6.89
N LEU A 84 -5.79 -3.65 6.29
CA LEU A 84 -7.03 -4.36 5.97
C LEU A 84 -7.83 -4.69 7.24
N LYS A 85 -7.17 -5.13 8.32
CA LYS A 85 -7.81 -5.40 9.62
C LYS A 85 -8.36 -4.14 10.27
N GLU A 86 -7.58 -3.06 10.28
CA GLU A 86 -8.00 -1.77 10.86
C GLU A 86 -9.30 -1.26 10.22
N HIS A 87 -9.44 -1.49 8.92
CA HIS A 87 -10.60 -1.07 8.12
C HIS A 87 -11.69 -2.14 7.99
N LYS A 88 -11.54 -3.31 8.64
CA LYS A 88 -12.48 -4.44 8.60
C LYS A 88 -12.78 -4.90 7.16
N LEU A 89 -11.75 -4.92 6.33
CA LEU A 89 -11.81 -5.41 4.94
C LEU A 89 -11.51 -6.91 4.84
N ILE A 90 -10.94 -7.47 5.91
CA ILE A 90 -10.71 -8.90 6.17
C ILE A 90 -11.12 -9.21 7.61
#